data_AF-A0A3D9UVI9-F1
#
_entry.id   AF-A0A3D9UVI9-F1
#
_cell.length_a   1.000
_cell.length_b   1.000
_cell.length_c   1.000
_cell.angle_alpha   90.00
_cell.angle_beta   90.00
_cell.angle_gamma   90.00
#
_symmetry.space_group_name_H-M   'P 1'
#
loop_
_entity.id
_entity.type
_entity.pdbx_description
1 polymer ?
#
loop_
_entity_poly.entity_id
_entity_poly.type
_entity_poly.pdbx_seq_one_letter_code
_entity_poly.pdbx_strand_id
1 'polypeptide(L)'
;MHAIRQQLDGFVRADLLIEAAVRAVALGVESPSLYELAGLARREEPEAQEVFRRVTDELQTASSDLAEGRWELVHWWCGEIVGGRLRPEVGGRMIWSEGWEKLGYPESLRPIIGSVSEWEDWSAD
;
A
#
# COMPACT_ATOMS: atom_id res chain seq x y z
N MET A 1 -5.29 -18.39 -15.75
CA MET A 1 -4.65 -18.30 -14.41
C MET A 1 -4.90 -16.92 -13.77
N HIS A 2 -6.15 -16.43 -13.73
CA HIS A 2 -6.49 -15.15 -13.07
C HIS A 2 -7.16 -15.33 -11.71
N ALA A 3 -7.80 -16.47 -11.45
CA ALA A 3 -8.48 -16.74 -10.19
C ALA A 3 -7.54 -16.90 -8.99
N ILE A 4 -6.31 -17.40 -9.20
CA ILE A 4 -5.33 -17.60 -8.11
C ILE A 4 -4.66 -16.29 -7.69
N ARG A 5 -4.55 -15.30 -8.60
CA ARG A 5 -3.99 -13.98 -8.27
C ARG A 5 -4.92 -13.19 -7.35
N GLN A 6 -6.23 -13.19 -7.66
CA GLN A 6 -7.24 -12.51 -6.84
C GLN A 6 -7.38 -13.08 -5.41
N GLN A 7 -7.03 -14.35 -5.20
CA GLN A 7 -7.11 -14.98 -3.88
C GLN A 7 -5.90 -14.70 -2.98
N LEU A 8 -4.80 -14.19 -3.54
CA LEU A 8 -3.55 -13.86 -2.83
C LEU A 8 -3.32 -12.34 -2.69
N ASP A 9 -4.03 -11.50 -3.43
CA ASP A 9 -3.88 -10.03 -3.40
C ASP A 9 -4.40 -9.36 -2.11
N GLY A 10 -4.94 -10.12 -1.15
CA GLY A 10 -5.50 -9.58 0.10
C GLY A 10 -5.01 -10.24 1.38
N PHE A 11 -4.17 -11.28 1.31
CA PHE A 11 -3.76 -12.03 2.51
C PHE A 11 -2.30 -11.75 2.85
N VAL A 12 -2.07 -10.73 3.68
CA VAL A 12 -0.75 -10.41 4.24
C VAL A 12 -0.42 -11.43 5.33
N ARG A 13 0.83 -11.86 5.48
CA ARG A 13 1.14 -12.78 6.60
C ARG A 13 0.82 -12.12 7.95
N ALA A 14 0.21 -12.87 8.86
CA ALA A 14 -0.21 -12.35 10.16
C ALA A 14 0.95 -11.72 10.95
N ASP A 15 2.15 -12.29 10.88
CA ASP A 15 3.34 -11.74 11.54
C ASP A 15 3.71 -10.34 11.02
N LEU A 16 3.55 -10.09 9.71
CA LEU A 16 3.80 -8.79 9.11
C LEU A 16 2.74 -7.76 9.53
N LEU A 17 1.47 -8.18 9.64
CA LEU A 17 0.39 -7.31 10.10
C LEU A 17 0.58 -6.90 11.57
N ILE A 18 0.95 -7.86 12.41
CA ILE A 18 1.24 -7.60 13.83
C ILE A 18 2.45 -6.67 13.95
N GLU A 19 3.54 -6.93 13.22
CA GLU A 19 4.73 -6.07 13.24
C GLU A 19 4.41 -4.65 12.75
N ALA A 20 3.64 -4.52 11.66
CA ALA A 20 3.21 -3.22 11.15
C ALA A 20 2.37 -2.46 12.18
N ALA A 21 1.46 -3.16 12.87
CA ALA A 21 0.62 -2.56 13.91
C ALA A 21 1.46 -2.06 15.11
N VAL A 22 2.42 -2.87 15.58
CA VAL A 22 3.35 -2.46 16.65
C VAL A 22 4.12 -1.20 16.26
N ARG A 23 4.61 -1.12 15.02
CA ARG A 23 5.31 0.07 14.51
C ARG A 23 4.37 1.28 14.43
N ALA A 24 3.16 1.11 13.93
CA ALA A 24 2.19 2.20 13.82
C ALA A 24 1.79 2.77 15.20
N VAL A 25 1.59 1.90 16.20
CA VAL A 25 1.40 2.33 17.59
C VAL A 25 2.61 3.12 18.10
N ALA A 26 3.83 2.64 17.85
CA ALA A 26 5.05 3.33 18.26
C ALA A 26 5.23 4.71 17.58
N LEU A 27 4.65 4.90 16.40
CA LEU A 27 4.61 6.16 15.66
C LEU A 27 3.45 7.08 16.09
N GLY A 28 2.61 6.66 17.04
CA GLY A 28 1.50 7.45 17.56
C GLY A 28 0.25 7.45 16.67
N VAL A 29 0.06 6.42 15.84
CA VAL A 29 -1.18 6.26 15.08
C VAL A 29 -2.29 5.81 16.03
N GLU A 30 -3.38 6.57 16.08
CA GLU A 30 -4.51 6.31 16.98
C GLU A 30 -5.64 5.57 16.24
N SER A 31 -5.84 4.29 16.57
CA SER A 31 -6.99 3.49 16.13
C SER A 31 -7.26 2.38 17.17
N PRO A 32 -8.51 2.23 17.68
CA PRO A 32 -8.84 1.18 18.64
C PRO A 32 -8.44 -0.22 18.17
N SER A 33 -8.75 -0.56 16.92
CA SER A 33 -8.42 -1.88 16.35
C SER A 33 -6.92 -2.07 16.12
N LEU A 34 -6.12 -1.00 16.09
CA LEU A 34 -4.68 -1.07 15.89
C LEU A 34 -3.96 -1.64 17.11
N TYR A 35 -4.41 -1.24 18.31
CA TYR A 35 -3.92 -1.80 19.57
C TYR A 35 -4.25 -3.29 19.68
N GLU A 36 -5.43 -3.70 19.22
CA GLU A 36 -5.83 -5.11 19.14
C GLU A 36 -4.90 -5.90 18.20
N LEU A 37 -4.65 -5.36 16.99
CA LEU A 37 -3.76 -6.00 16.01
C LEU A 37 -2.31 -6.14 16.53
N ALA A 38 -1.80 -5.12 17.21
CA ALA A 38 -0.46 -5.15 17.81
C ALA A 38 -0.33 -6.17 18.96
N GLY A 39 -1.46 -6.55 19.58
CA GLY A 39 -1.53 -7.44 20.73
C GLY A 39 -1.81 -8.90 20.40
N LEU A 40 -2.07 -9.27 19.14
CA LEU A 40 -2.42 -10.65 18.78
C LEU A 40 -1.28 -11.63 19.10
N ALA A 41 -1.62 -12.71 19.80
CA ALA A 41 -0.68 -13.80 20.04
C ALA A 41 -0.66 -14.76 18.83
N ARG A 42 0.37 -15.63 18.76
CA ARG A 42 0.50 -16.62 17.67
C ARG A 42 -0.75 -17.48 17.43
N ARG A 43 -1.54 -17.74 18.46
CA ARG A 43 -2.78 -18.55 18.37
C ARG A 43 -3.95 -17.81 17.72
N GLU A 44 -3.88 -16.48 17.64
CA GLU A 44 -4.90 -15.58 17.10
C GLU A 44 -4.48 -15.03 15.72
N GLU A 45 -3.35 -15.49 15.15
CA GLU A 45 -2.92 -15.15 13.78
C GLU A 45 -4.00 -15.28 12.69
N PRO A 46 -4.94 -16.27 12.75
CA PRO A 46 -6.05 -16.34 11.80
C PRO A 46 -6.97 -15.12 11.81
N GLU A 47 -7.03 -14.37 12.91
CA GLU A 47 -7.88 -13.18 13.10
C GLU A 47 -7.23 -11.90 12.57
N ALA A 48 -5.91 -11.92 12.32
CA ALA A 48 -5.12 -10.73 11.96
C ALA A 48 -5.66 -10.00 10.73
N GLN A 49 -6.19 -10.71 9.72
CA GLN A 49 -6.80 -10.07 8.55
C GLN A 49 -8.03 -9.25 8.89
N GLU A 50 -8.92 -9.82 9.71
CA GLU A 50 -10.18 -9.18 10.04
C GLU A 50 -9.95 -7.98 10.96
N VAL A 51 -9.00 -8.09 11.89
CA VAL A 51 -8.58 -6.96 12.72
C VAL A 51 -7.93 -5.87 11.86
N PHE A 52 -7.05 -6.24 10.91
CA PHE A 52 -6.44 -5.29 9.98
C PHE A 52 -7.46 -4.55 9.12
N ARG A 53 -8.49 -5.24 8.63
CA ARG A 53 -9.59 -4.60 7.89
C ARG A 53 -10.31 -3.56 8.74
N ARG A 54 -10.56 -3.84 10.03
CA ARG A 54 -11.14 -2.87 10.97
C ARG A 54 -10.23 -1.66 11.17
N VAL A 55 -8.91 -1.87 11.30
CA VAL A 55 -7.93 -0.77 11.36
C VAL A 55 -8.03 0.12 10.12
N THR A 56 -8.07 -0.47 8.92
CA THR A 56 -8.15 0.32 7.68
C THR A 56 -9.44 1.11 7.58
N ASP A 57 -10.57 0.54 7.98
CA ASP A 57 -11.88 1.21 7.95
C ASP A 57 -11.91 2.40 8.93
N GLU A 58 -11.34 2.22 10.13
CA GLU A 58 -11.22 3.29 11.14
C GLU A 58 -10.34 4.44 10.65
N LEU A 59 -9.15 4.13 10.11
CA LEU A 59 -8.21 5.15 9.65
C LEU A 59 -8.71 5.92 8.42
N GLN A 60 -9.40 5.24 7.49
CA GLN A 60 -10.03 5.90 6.35
C GLN A 60 -11.13 6.86 6.79
N THR A 61 -11.88 6.52 7.84
CA THR A 61 -12.93 7.39 8.38
C THR A 61 -12.35 8.59 9.13
N ALA A 62 -11.19 8.43 9.76
CA ALA A 62 -10.52 9.49 10.52
C ALA A 62 -9.81 10.52 9.63
N SER A 63 -9.38 10.14 8.42
CA SER A 63 -8.70 11.06 7.50
C SER A 63 -9.68 11.84 6.64
N SER A 64 -9.65 13.17 6.74
CA SER A 64 -10.42 14.06 5.88
C SER A 64 -9.79 14.28 4.51
N ASP A 65 -8.51 13.95 4.33
CA ASP A 65 -7.77 14.20 3.09
C ASP A 65 -7.02 12.96 2.58
N LEU A 66 -7.78 12.10 1.90
CA LEU A 66 -7.23 10.94 1.21
C LEU A 66 -6.35 11.34 0.01
N ALA A 67 -6.48 12.55 -0.53
CA ALA A 67 -5.67 13.00 -1.65
C ALA A 67 -4.26 13.38 -1.19
N GLU A 68 -4.14 14.10 -0.07
CA GLU A 68 -2.85 14.44 0.53
C GLU A 68 -2.07 13.18 0.93
N GLY A 69 -2.71 12.22 1.60
CA GLY A 69 -2.06 10.94 1.94
C GLY A 69 -1.60 10.14 0.70
N ARG A 70 -2.32 10.25 -0.42
CA ARG A 70 -1.89 9.63 -1.69
C ARG A 70 -0.68 10.34 -2.28
N TRP A 71 -0.61 11.66 -2.21
CA TRP A 71 0.58 12.40 -2.64
C TRP A 71 1.80 12.03 -1.80
N GLU A 72 1.66 11.94 -0.48
CA GLU A 72 2.75 11.47 0.40
C GLU A 72 3.23 10.07 0.01
N LEU A 73 2.30 9.15 -0.27
CA LEU A 73 2.62 7.79 -0.69
C LEU A 73 3.35 7.75 -2.05
N VAL A 74 2.91 8.57 -3.01
CA VAL A 74 3.59 8.73 -4.31
C VAL A 74 5.00 9.25 -4.11
N HIS A 75 5.19 10.28 -3.28
CA HIS A 75 6.53 10.80 -2.97
C HIS A 75 7.42 9.76 -2.30
N TRP A 76 6.87 8.99 -1.37
CA TRP A 76 7.59 7.90 -0.71
C TRP A 76 8.03 6.83 -1.71
N TRP A 77 7.15 6.34 -2.59
CA TRP A 77 7.52 5.37 -3.63
C TRP A 77 8.57 5.90 -4.59
N CYS A 78 8.47 7.16 -5.02
CA CYS A 78 9.53 7.79 -5.82
C CYS A 78 10.87 7.76 -5.08
N GLY A 79 10.88 8.07 -3.79
CA GLY A 79 12.08 7.98 -2.94
C GLY A 79 12.65 6.56 -2.85
N GLU A 80 11.81 5.55 -2.71
CA GLU A 80 12.23 4.14 -2.67
C GLU A 80 12.76 3.63 -4.02
N ILE A 81 12.19 4.12 -5.14
CA ILE A 81 12.68 3.83 -6.49
C ILE A 81 14.07 4.43 -6.70
N VAL A 82 14.22 5.73 -6.42
CA VAL A 82 15.52 6.42 -6.51
C VAL A 82 16.55 5.79 -5.57
N GLY A 83 16.11 5.34 -4.39
CA GLY A 83 16.93 4.64 -3.41
C GLY A 83 17.24 3.17 -3.75
N GLY A 84 16.72 2.63 -4.86
CA GLY A 84 16.94 1.25 -5.30
C GLY A 84 16.28 0.18 -4.43
N ARG A 85 15.41 0.56 -3.49
CA ARG A 85 14.68 -0.35 -2.58
C ARG A 85 13.37 -0.84 -3.19
N LEU A 86 12.82 -0.07 -4.12
CA LEU A 86 11.66 -0.44 -4.93
C LEU A 86 12.08 -0.50 -6.40
N ARG A 87 11.81 -1.62 -7.06
CA ARG A 87 12.09 -1.73 -8.50
C ARG A 87 11.23 -0.73 -9.28
N PRO A 88 11.79 0.02 -10.25
CA PRO A 88 11.05 1.03 -11.01
C PRO A 88 9.77 0.49 -11.66
N GLU A 89 9.76 -0.75 -12.15
CA GLU A 89 8.60 -1.37 -12.78
C GLU A 89 7.46 -1.62 -11.79
N VAL A 90 7.82 -2.01 -10.56
CA VAL A 90 6.84 -2.27 -9.51
C VAL A 90 6.31 -0.95 -8.96
N GLY A 91 7.20 -0.03 -8.61
CA GLY A 91 6.81 1.27 -8.08
C GLY A 91 6.06 2.12 -9.09
N GLY A 92 6.43 2.07 -10.38
CA GLY A 92 5.73 2.75 -11.45
C GLY A 92 4.28 2.28 -11.61
N ARG A 93 4.02 0.97 -11.56
CA ARG A 93 2.65 0.44 -11.55
C ARG A 93 1.85 0.87 -10.32
N MET A 94 2.48 0.92 -9.14
CA MET A 94 1.83 1.39 -7.91
C MET A 94 1.48 2.89 -8.01
N ILE A 95 2.40 3.71 -8.53
CA ILE A 95 2.17 5.14 -8.78
C ILE A 95 1.07 5.33 -9.83
N TRP A 96 0.99 4.48 -10.85
CA TRP A 96 -0.10 4.51 -11.82
C TRP A 96 -1.45 4.25 -11.14
N SER A 97 -1.62 3.11 -10.48
CA SER A 97 -2.93 2.68 -9.97
C SER A 97 -3.40 3.48 -8.76
N GLU A 98 -2.51 3.83 -7.83
CA GLU A 98 -2.87 4.48 -6.56
C GLU A 98 -2.58 5.99 -6.52
N GLY A 99 -1.69 6.46 -7.39
CA GLY A 99 -1.37 7.86 -7.57
C GLY A 99 -2.18 8.45 -8.72
N TRP A 100 -1.80 8.14 -9.95
CA TRP A 100 -2.34 8.80 -11.14
C TRP A 100 -3.85 8.62 -11.30
N GLU A 101 -4.35 7.39 -11.26
CA GLU A 101 -5.80 7.14 -11.42
C GLU A 101 -6.63 7.68 -10.26
N LYS A 102 -6.19 7.45 -9.01
CA LYS A 102 -6.96 7.84 -7.81
C LYS A 102 -6.87 9.32 -7.48
N LEU A 103 -5.84 10.02 -7.93
CA LEU A 103 -5.70 11.48 -7.80
C LEU A 103 -6.34 12.25 -8.97
N GLY A 104 -7.01 11.57 -9.90
CA GLY A 104 -7.70 12.22 -11.01
C GLY A 104 -6.78 12.67 -12.15
N TYR A 105 -5.77 11.87 -12.47
CA TYR A 105 -4.85 12.02 -13.59
C TYR A 105 -4.01 13.31 -13.56
N PRO A 106 -3.28 13.61 -12.46
CA PRO A 106 -2.45 14.80 -12.38
C PRO A 106 -1.34 14.80 -13.44
N GLU A 107 -1.19 15.93 -14.15
CA GLU A 107 -0.20 16.10 -15.23
C GLU A 107 1.25 15.91 -14.74
N SER A 108 1.53 16.23 -13.47
CA SER A 108 2.86 16.05 -12.87
C SER A 108 3.32 14.59 -12.81
N LEU A 109 2.41 13.61 -12.83
CA LEU A 109 2.77 12.18 -12.86
C LEU A 109 2.92 11.63 -14.28
N ARG A 110 2.46 12.36 -15.29
CA ARG A 110 2.45 11.90 -16.70
C ARG A 110 3.82 11.38 -17.20
N PRO A 111 4.97 11.97 -16.85
CA PRO A 111 6.27 11.43 -17.28
C PRO A 111 6.53 10.02 -16.76
N ILE A 112 6.18 9.73 -15.50
CA ILE A 112 6.34 8.41 -14.89
C ILE A 112 5.44 7.40 -15.60
N ILE A 113 4.19 7.78 -15.87
CA ILE A 113 3.22 6.94 -16.56
C ILE A 113 3.67 6.61 -17.98
N GLY A 114 4.21 7.60 -18.70
CA GLY A 114 4.80 7.38 -20.03
C GLY A 114 5.90 6.30 -19.99
N SER A 115 6.84 6.41 -19.05
CA SER A 115 7.90 5.42 -18.90
C SER A 115 7.40 4.02 -18.52
N VAL A 116 6.36 3.93 -17.68
CA VAL A 116 5.75 2.64 -17.34
C VAL A 116 5.06 2.01 -18.55
N SER A 117 4.32 2.80 -19.33
CA SER A 117 3.66 2.34 -20.56
C SER A 117 4.68 1.86 -21.59
N GLU A 118 5.76 2.61 -21.80
CA GLU A 118 6.85 2.23 -22.71
C GLU A 118 7.55 0.95 -22.26
N TRP A 119 7.72 0.75 -20.95
CA TRP A 119 8.19 -0.52 -20.43
C TRP A 119 7.21 -1.62 -20.82
N GLU A 120 5.93 -1.51 -20.45
CA GLU A 120 4.93 -2.58 -20.63
C GLU A 120 4.76 -3.01 -22.08
N ASP A 121 4.91 -2.08 -23.02
CA ASP A 121 4.88 -2.35 -24.46
C ASP A 121 6.19 -2.94 -25.01
N TRP A 122 7.27 -2.95 -24.24
CA TRP A 122 8.55 -3.51 -24.67
C TRP A 122 8.51 -5.05 -24.69
N SER A 123 8.61 -5.62 -25.89
CA SER A 123 8.93 -7.04 -26.12
C SER A 123 10.38 -7.18 -26.55
N ALA A 124 11.15 -8.04 -25.88
CA ALA A 124 12.46 -8.46 -26.38
C ALA A 124 12.25 -9.35 -27.61
N ASP A 125 12.69 -8.89 -28.79
CA ASP A 125 12.85 -9.72 -29.98
C ASP A 125 13.93 -10.80 -29.79
#